data_AF-G4YQL7-F1
#
_entry.id   AF-G4YQL7-F1
#
_cell.length_a   1.000
_cell.length_b   1.000
_cell.length_c   1.000
_cell.angle_alpha   90.00
_cell.angle_beta   90.00
_cell.angle_gamma   90.00
#
_symmetry.space_group_name_H-M   'P 1'
#
loop_
_entity.id
_entity.type
_entity.pdbx_description
1 polymer ?
#
loop_
_entity_poly.entity_id
_entity_poly.type
_entity_poly.pdbx_seq_one_letter_code
_entity_poly.pdbx_strand_id
1 'polypeptide(L)'
;MPLDVQLRGEGVGALRKLLAPRLDSKQLNRADVKQLLQGEAKNALTMAEFRLIADLLRELRASDPSTPSLASLLRQCSGVQARAVSTEQQDDEQDEESKEKRAKYLARRREKLLRLDEEMRYGSMVRNVKTQTAARELASHQTSVRQHLSVGANMVMARVTAFIAVYFVARNLTENETTVRRAVQQRGGLLVMLIFADERMVAGLGGAIVMMVIEMVLFITRAAKFESIEQDQRKHKGVF
;
A
#
# COMPACT_ATOMS: atom_id res chain seq x y z
N MET A 1 -43.82 1.32 -11.56
CA MET A 1 -44.62 1.19 -10.31
C MET A 1 -43.71 1.46 -9.13
N PRO A 2 -44.10 2.31 -8.16
CA PRO A 2 -43.33 2.50 -6.94
C PRO A 2 -43.30 1.17 -6.18
N LEU A 3 -42.10 0.68 -5.90
CA LEU A 3 -41.92 -0.52 -5.06
C LEU A 3 -42.03 -0.06 -3.61
N ASP A 4 -43.08 -0.51 -2.92
CA ASP A 4 -43.22 -0.30 -1.49
C ASP A 4 -42.21 -1.20 -0.75
N VAL A 5 -41.10 -0.59 -0.35
CA VAL A 5 -40.06 -1.24 0.43
C VAL A 5 -40.45 -1.16 1.91
N GLN A 6 -40.62 -2.31 2.54
CA GLN A 6 -40.84 -2.43 3.97
C GLN A 6 -39.57 -2.98 4.63
N LEU A 7 -39.17 -2.34 5.72
CA LEU A 7 -38.14 -2.88 6.61
C LEU A 7 -38.81 -3.87 7.55
N ARG A 8 -38.34 -5.10 7.61
CA ARG A 8 -38.85 -6.13 8.52
C ARG A 8 -37.75 -6.67 9.41
N GLY A 9 -38.11 -7.01 10.64
CA GLY A 9 -37.21 -7.70 11.57
C GLY A 9 -37.37 -7.27 13.02
N GLU A 10 -36.73 -8.03 13.92
CA GLU A 10 -36.75 -7.78 15.36
C GLU A 10 -36.14 -6.42 15.72
N GLY A 11 -35.16 -5.97 14.94
CA GLY A 11 -34.57 -4.63 15.09
C GLY A 11 -35.57 -3.49 14.91
N VAL A 12 -36.64 -3.69 14.12
CA VAL A 12 -37.72 -2.70 13.98
C VAL A 12 -38.51 -2.55 15.28
N GLY A 13 -38.80 -3.67 15.94
CA GLY A 13 -39.46 -3.67 17.24
C GLY A 13 -38.59 -3.05 18.34
N ALA A 14 -37.28 -3.29 18.29
CA ALA A 14 -36.31 -2.67 19.20
C ALA A 14 -36.27 -1.14 19.03
N LEU A 15 -36.30 -0.64 17.79
CA LEU A 15 -36.36 0.80 17.50
C LEU A 15 -37.62 1.45 18.10
N ARG A 16 -38.80 0.83 17.93
CA ARG A 16 -40.04 1.35 18.53
C ARG A 16 -39.99 1.35 20.05
N LYS A 17 -39.46 0.28 20.66
CA LYS A 17 -39.27 0.19 22.13
C LYS A 17 -38.29 1.23 22.67
N LEU A 18 -37.25 1.58 21.93
CA LEU A 18 -36.28 2.59 22.34
C LEU A 18 -36.83 4.02 22.24
N LEU A 19 -37.69 4.28 21.26
CA LEU A 19 -38.32 5.59 21.07
C LEU A 19 -39.40 5.86 22.11
N ALA A 20 -40.23 4.86 22.46
CA ALA A 20 -41.35 5.02 23.37
C ALA A 20 -41.01 5.75 24.71
N PRO A 21 -39.92 5.43 25.43
CA PRO A 21 -39.57 6.13 26.67
C PRO A 21 -38.82 7.45 26.48
N ARG A 22 -38.30 7.74 25.29
CA ARG A 22 -37.45 8.93 25.03
C ARG A 22 -38.18 10.08 24.35
N LEU A 23 -39.41 9.86 23.89
CA LEU A 23 -40.22 10.88 23.23
C LEU A 23 -40.90 11.79 24.26
N ASP A 24 -40.80 13.10 24.03
CA ASP A 24 -41.51 14.09 24.85
C ASP A 24 -43.03 14.02 24.66
N SER A 25 -43.79 14.47 25.66
CA SER A 25 -45.26 14.52 25.61
C SER A 25 -45.81 15.31 24.41
N LYS A 26 -45.06 16.31 23.91
CA LYS A 26 -45.39 17.07 22.69
C LYS A 26 -45.25 16.22 21.42
N GLN A 27 -44.21 15.39 21.33
CA GLN A 27 -43.99 14.50 20.19
C GLN A 27 -44.93 13.30 20.23
N LEU A 28 -45.23 12.78 21.42
CA LEU A 28 -46.18 11.70 21.63
C LEU A 28 -47.61 12.06 21.20
N ASN A 29 -47.96 13.35 21.21
CA ASN A 29 -49.27 13.85 20.80
C ASN A 29 -49.45 13.95 19.27
N ARG A 30 -48.38 13.84 18.47
CA ARG A 30 -48.49 13.82 17.00
C ARG A 30 -49.16 12.53 16.54
N ALA A 31 -50.16 12.64 15.66
CA ALA A 31 -50.92 11.50 15.14
C ALA A 31 -50.00 10.45 14.47
N ASP A 32 -49.03 10.90 13.68
CA ASP A 32 -48.10 10.03 12.95
C ASP A 32 -47.22 9.19 13.89
N VAL A 33 -46.84 9.76 15.05
CA VAL A 33 -46.02 9.09 16.07
C VAL A 33 -46.85 8.07 16.85
N LYS A 34 -48.12 8.38 17.12
CA LYS A 34 -49.05 7.40 17.72
C LYS A 34 -49.26 6.22 16.78
N GLN A 35 -49.46 6.48 15.49
CA GLN A 35 -49.59 5.43 14.48
C GLN A 35 -48.31 4.59 14.35
N LEU A 36 -47.13 5.21 14.42
CA LEU A 36 -45.84 4.54 14.41
C LEU A 36 -45.65 3.61 15.63
N LEU A 37 -46.03 4.06 16.82
CA LEU A 37 -45.86 3.30 18.07
C LEU A 37 -46.93 2.22 18.26
N GLN A 38 -48.16 2.47 17.80
CA GLN A 38 -49.30 1.56 17.91
C GLN A 38 -49.50 0.64 16.70
N GLY A 39 -48.70 0.81 15.64
CA GLY A 39 -48.85 0.10 14.38
C GLY A 39 -48.94 -1.43 14.54
N GLU A 40 -49.91 -2.02 13.85
CA GLU A 40 -50.32 -3.43 13.95
C GLU A 40 -49.17 -4.43 13.71
N ALA A 41 -48.22 -4.09 12.82
CA ALA A 41 -47.07 -4.91 12.54
C ALA A 41 -45.87 -4.51 13.41
N LYS A 42 -45.74 -5.12 14.60
CA LYS A 42 -44.66 -4.87 15.58
C LYS A 42 -43.23 -4.94 15.01
N ASN A 43 -43.06 -5.68 13.90
CA ASN A 43 -41.76 -5.95 13.27
C ASN A 43 -41.68 -5.48 11.81
N ALA A 44 -42.60 -4.65 11.33
CA ALA A 44 -42.54 -4.10 9.97
C ALA A 44 -42.69 -2.58 9.99
N LEU A 45 -41.84 -1.91 9.21
CA LEU A 45 -41.81 -0.46 9.07
C LEU A 45 -41.88 -0.09 7.60
N THR A 46 -42.76 0.85 7.26
CA THR A 46 -42.78 1.45 5.92
C THR A 46 -41.60 2.43 5.75
N MET A 47 -41.24 2.77 4.52
CA MET A 47 -40.16 3.74 4.27
C MET A 47 -40.51 5.15 4.80
N ALA A 48 -41.80 5.51 4.80
CA ALA A 48 -42.28 6.77 5.38
C ALA A 48 -42.08 6.80 6.89
N GLU A 49 -42.51 5.74 7.59
CA GLU A 49 -42.26 5.55 9.02
C GLU A 49 -40.77 5.54 9.36
N PHE A 50 -39.93 4.97 8.50
CA PHE A 50 -38.48 4.91 8.73
C PHE A 50 -37.85 6.30 8.70
N ARG A 51 -38.28 7.14 7.76
CA ARG A 51 -37.83 8.53 7.68
C ARG A 51 -38.27 9.32 8.91
N LEU A 52 -39.51 9.13 9.36
CA LEU A 52 -40.00 9.74 10.60
C LEU A 52 -39.16 9.32 11.82
N ILE A 53 -38.79 8.04 11.93
CA ILE A 53 -37.87 7.57 12.99
C ILE A 53 -36.51 8.25 12.90
N ALA A 54 -35.96 8.39 11.70
CA ALA A 54 -34.66 9.02 11.50
C ALA A 54 -34.68 10.50 11.91
N ASP A 55 -35.75 11.21 11.59
CA ASP A 55 -35.93 12.62 11.98
C ASP A 55 -36.11 12.75 13.50
N LEU A 56 -36.92 11.90 14.13
CA LEU A 56 -37.09 11.88 15.58
C LEU A 56 -35.79 11.58 16.33
N LEU A 57 -35.01 10.59 15.87
CA LEU A 57 -33.71 10.28 16.47
C LEU A 57 -32.72 11.44 16.32
N ARG A 58 -32.81 12.20 15.23
CA ARG A 58 -31.98 13.38 15.01
C ARG A 58 -32.35 14.51 15.97
N GLU A 59 -33.65 14.76 16.16
CA GLU A 59 -34.15 15.74 17.14
C GLU A 59 -33.77 15.35 18.58
N LEU A 60 -33.95 14.07 18.94
CA LEU A 60 -33.58 13.55 20.26
C LEU A 60 -32.08 13.67 20.50
N ARG A 61 -31.24 13.40 19.50
CA ARG A 61 -29.79 13.57 19.62
C ARG A 61 -29.35 15.03 19.73
N ALA A 62 -30.07 15.96 19.10
CA ALA A 62 -29.80 17.39 19.28
C ALA A 62 -30.05 17.85 20.71
N SER A 63 -30.98 17.20 21.41
CA SER A 63 -31.32 17.49 22.81
C SER A 63 -30.46 16.70 23.80
N ASP A 64 -30.19 15.41 23.50
CA ASP A 64 -29.37 14.52 24.31
C ASP A 64 -28.31 13.80 23.44
N PRO A 65 -27.03 14.20 23.53
CA PRO A 65 -25.96 13.63 22.73
C PRO A 65 -25.66 12.16 23.07
N SER A 66 -26.16 11.64 24.20
CA SER A 66 -26.03 10.22 24.57
C SER A 66 -26.93 9.29 23.73
N THR A 67 -27.84 9.85 22.93
CA THR A 67 -28.72 9.08 22.05
C THR A 67 -27.95 8.43 20.89
N PRO A 68 -28.04 7.09 20.73
CA PRO A 68 -27.32 6.37 19.68
C PRO A 68 -27.79 6.78 18.28
N SER A 69 -26.88 6.78 17.31
CA SER A 69 -27.23 7.09 15.93
C SER A 69 -28.06 5.98 15.32
N LEU A 70 -28.92 6.32 14.35
CA LEU A 70 -29.66 5.33 13.56
C LEU A 70 -28.72 4.27 12.95
N ALA A 71 -27.55 4.67 12.46
CA ALA A 71 -26.54 3.74 11.94
C ALA A 71 -26.00 2.78 13.02
N SER A 72 -25.76 3.26 14.24
CA SER A 72 -25.32 2.41 15.35
C SER A 72 -26.42 1.46 15.80
N LEU A 73 -27.67 1.92 15.86
CA LEU A 73 -28.82 1.09 16.21
C LEU A 73 -29.05 0.00 15.18
N LEU A 74 -28.96 0.32 13.87
CA LEU A 74 -29.11 -0.68 12.81
C LEU A 74 -27.96 -1.69 12.76
N ARG A 75 -26.75 -1.30 13.17
CA ARG A 75 -25.61 -2.22 13.32
C ARG A 75 -25.75 -3.13 14.54
N GLN A 76 -26.26 -2.59 15.63
CA GLN A 76 -26.46 -3.32 16.89
C GLN A 76 -27.69 -4.24 16.82
N CYS A 77 -28.73 -3.81 16.11
CA CYS A 77 -29.93 -4.59 15.85
C CYS A 77 -29.68 -5.55 14.68
N SER A 78 -29.02 -6.67 14.95
CA SER A 78 -28.95 -7.80 14.02
C SER A 78 -30.37 -8.25 13.65
N GLY A 79 -30.73 -8.18 12.37
CA GLY A 79 -32.00 -8.75 11.88
C GLY A 79 -32.94 -7.81 11.13
N VAL A 80 -32.56 -6.55 10.86
CA VAL A 80 -33.35 -5.68 9.96
C VAL A 80 -33.06 -6.05 8.51
N GLN A 81 -34.06 -6.58 7.81
CA GLN A 81 -34.00 -6.91 6.39
C GLN A 81 -34.97 -6.03 5.61
N ALA A 82 -34.51 -5.42 4.52
CA ALA A 82 -35.37 -4.71 3.58
C ALA A 82 -36.04 -5.72 2.65
N ARG A 83 -37.37 -5.79 2.66
CA ARG A 83 -38.16 -6.63 1.75
C ARG A 83 -39.07 -5.73 0.93
N ALA A 84 -38.96 -5.82 -0.40
CA ALA A 84 -39.96 -5.25 -1.29
C ALA A 84 -41.23 -6.10 -1.17
N VAL A 85 -42.34 -5.49 -0.76
CA VAL A 85 -43.64 -6.17 -0.70
C VAL A 85 -44.36 -5.85 -1.99
N SER A 86 -44.62 -6.87 -2.80
CA SER A 86 -45.53 -6.78 -3.93
C SER A 86 -46.95 -6.93 -3.41
N THR A 87 -47.81 -5.95 -3.71
CA THR A 87 -49.26 -6.02 -3.48
C THR A 87 -49.82 -7.06 -4.46
N GLU A 88 -49.81 -8.33 -4.08
CA GLU A 88 -50.42 -9.42 -4.85
C GLU A 88 -51.67 -9.87 -4.10
N GLN A 89 -52.83 -9.41 -4.57
CA GLN A 89 -54.12 -10.06 -4.35
C GLN A 89 -55.07 -9.60 -5.45
N GLN A 90 -55.63 -10.59 -6.17
CA GLN A 90 -56.58 -10.53 -7.30
C GLN A 90 -55.94 -10.42 -8.68
N ASP A 91 -55.69 -11.57 -9.33
CA ASP A 91 -56.27 -11.95 -10.64
C ASP A 91 -55.53 -13.17 -11.22
N ASP A 92 -55.98 -14.37 -10.82
CA ASP A 92 -55.30 -15.65 -11.01
C ASP A 92 -55.28 -16.21 -12.45
N GLU A 93 -55.79 -15.50 -13.46
CA GLU A 93 -55.90 -16.04 -14.84
C GLU A 93 -55.05 -15.33 -15.92
N GLN A 94 -54.48 -14.14 -15.64
CA GLN A 94 -53.49 -13.47 -16.53
C GLN A 94 -52.03 -13.80 -16.17
N ASP A 95 -51.85 -14.76 -15.27
CA ASP A 95 -50.73 -14.80 -14.36
C ASP A 95 -49.55 -15.66 -14.87
N GLU A 96 -49.80 -16.62 -15.76
CA GLU A 96 -48.75 -17.51 -16.27
C GLU A 96 -47.78 -16.81 -17.23
N GLU A 97 -48.27 -15.99 -18.16
CA GLU A 97 -47.39 -15.26 -19.09
C GLU A 97 -46.56 -14.17 -18.36
N SER A 98 -47.14 -13.57 -17.32
CA SER A 98 -46.46 -12.58 -16.48
C SER A 98 -45.40 -13.24 -15.57
N LYS A 99 -45.71 -14.41 -15.00
CA LYS A 99 -44.79 -15.25 -14.23
C LYS A 99 -43.64 -15.76 -15.09
N GLU A 100 -43.91 -16.16 -16.33
CA GLU A 100 -42.88 -16.63 -17.26
C GLU A 100 -41.95 -15.49 -17.71
N LYS A 101 -42.49 -14.31 -18.01
CA LYS A 101 -41.70 -13.08 -18.28
C LYS A 101 -40.84 -12.70 -17.06
N ARG A 102 -41.39 -12.82 -15.84
CA ARG A 102 -40.68 -12.55 -14.58
C ARG A 102 -39.58 -13.58 -14.35
N ALA A 103 -39.82 -14.86 -14.60
CA ALA A 103 -38.81 -15.92 -14.50
C ALA A 103 -37.68 -15.70 -15.50
N LYS A 104 -38.01 -15.36 -16.75
CA LYS A 104 -37.02 -15.05 -17.81
C LYS A 104 -36.21 -13.79 -17.48
N TYR A 105 -36.85 -12.77 -16.92
CA TYR A 105 -36.16 -11.57 -16.43
C TYR A 105 -35.21 -11.89 -15.27
N LEU A 106 -35.66 -12.68 -14.30
CA LEU A 106 -34.85 -13.09 -13.15
C LEU A 106 -33.66 -13.97 -13.58
N ALA A 107 -33.85 -14.86 -14.55
CA ALA A 107 -32.78 -15.66 -15.15
C ALA A 107 -31.72 -14.76 -15.83
N ARG A 108 -32.15 -13.84 -16.69
CA ARG A 108 -31.25 -12.84 -17.31
C ARG A 108 -30.53 -11.98 -16.28
N ARG A 109 -31.19 -11.64 -15.18
CA ARG A 109 -30.58 -10.86 -14.09
C ARG A 109 -29.53 -11.67 -13.33
N ARG A 110 -29.78 -12.95 -13.06
CA ARG A 110 -28.80 -13.85 -12.43
C ARG A 110 -27.55 -14.01 -13.30
N GLU A 111 -27.74 -14.19 -14.60
CA GLU A 111 -26.63 -14.27 -15.57
C GLU A 111 -25.78 -12.99 -15.59
N LYS A 112 -26.42 -11.81 -15.59
CA LYS A 112 -25.71 -10.53 -15.47
C LYS A 112 -24.91 -10.41 -14.18
N LEU A 113 -25.46 -10.86 -13.05
CA LEU A 113 -24.78 -10.82 -11.76
C LEU A 113 -23.58 -11.77 -11.73
N LEU A 114 -23.72 -12.97 -12.29
CA LEU A 114 -22.62 -13.93 -12.41
C LEU A 114 -21.47 -13.36 -13.25
N ARG A 115 -21.79 -12.75 -14.40
CA ARG A 115 -20.78 -12.08 -15.23
C ARG A 115 -20.08 -10.95 -14.49
N LEU A 116 -20.82 -10.14 -13.74
CA LEU A 116 -20.25 -9.02 -12.98
C LEU A 116 -19.35 -9.53 -11.84
N ASP A 117 -19.74 -10.62 -11.18
CA ASP A 117 -18.92 -11.27 -10.15
C ASP A 117 -17.63 -11.85 -10.73
N GLU A 118 -17.70 -12.49 -11.90
CA GLU A 118 -16.51 -12.93 -12.64
C GLU A 118 -15.61 -11.75 -13.00
N GLU A 119 -16.16 -10.66 -13.57
CA GLU A 119 -15.42 -9.46 -13.92
C GLU A 119 -14.74 -8.81 -12.69
N MET A 120 -15.43 -8.78 -11.54
CA MET A 120 -14.83 -8.31 -10.27
C MET A 120 -13.71 -9.24 -9.80
N ARG A 121 -13.91 -10.56 -9.89
CA ARG A 121 -12.93 -11.56 -9.49
C ARG A 121 -11.67 -11.47 -10.36
N TYR A 122 -11.82 -11.43 -11.68
CA TYR A 122 -10.72 -11.22 -12.62
C TYR A 122 -10.06 -9.86 -12.42
N GLY A 123 -10.83 -8.79 -12.22
CA GLY A 123 -10.31 -7.45 -11.93
C GLY A 123 -9.45 -7.41 -10.67
N SER A 124 -9.88 -8.09 -9.59
CA SER A 124 -9.13 -8.18 -8.34
C SER A 124 -7.83 -8.97 -8.48
N MET A 125 -7.85 -10.08 -9.24
CA MET A 125 -6.65 -10.90 -9.50
C MET A 125 -5.62 -10.12 -10.32
N VAL A 126 -6.02 -9.40 -11.36
CA VAL A 126 -5.10 -8.65 -12.22
C VAL A 126 -4.54 -7.41 -11.52
N ARG A 127 -5.34 -6.73 -10.70
CA ARG A 127 -4.93 -5.49 -10.01
C ARG A 127 -3.88 -5.74 -8.92
N ASN A 128 -3.99 -6.86 -8.20
CA ASN A 128 -2.99 -7.24 -7.19
C ASN A 128 -1.67 -7.68 -7.82
N VAL A 129 -1.72 -8.37 -8.97
CA VAL A 129 -0.50 -8.79 -9.68
C VAL A 129 0.29 -7.58 -10.19
N LYS A 130 -0.35 -6.60 -10.84
CA LYS A 130 0.35 -5.40 -11.37
C LYS A 130 1.01 -4.53 -10.29
N THR A 131 0.35 -4.37 -9.14
CA THR A 131 0.86 -3.51 -8.06
C THR A 131 2.00 -4.20 -7.29
N GLN A 132 1.90 -5.50 -7.04
CA GLN A 132 2.97 -6.26 -6.40
C GLN A 132 4.18 -6.46 -7.31
N THR A 133 3.99 -6.70 -8.62
CA THR A 133 5.12 -6.84 -9.57
C THR A 133 5.87 -5.51 -9.73
N ALA A 134 5.18 -4.39 -9.94
CA ALA A 134 5.85 -3.09 -10.08
C ALA A 134 6.62 -2.67 -8.81
N ALA A 135 6.05 -2.88 -7.62
CA ALA A 135 6.72 -2.56 -6.36
C ALA A 135 7.92 -3.48 -6.09
N ARG A 136 7.80 -4.77 -6.44
CA ARG A 136 8.87 -5.77 -6.26
C ARG A 136 10.00 -5.59 -7.27
N GLU A 137 9.70 -5.19 -8.50
CA GLU A 137 10.69 -4.80 -9.52
C GLU A 137 11.40 -3.51 -9.11
N LEU A 138 10.68 -2.48 -8.65
CA LEU A 138 11.33 -1.26 -8.13
C LEU A 138 12.23 -1.54 -6.93
N ALA A 139 11.79 -2.40 -6.00
CA ALA A 139 12.60 -2.77 -4.85
C ALA A 139 13.84 -3.60 -5.24
N SER A 140 13.72 -4.53 -6.21
CA SER A 140 14.87 -5.28 -6.72
C SER A 140 15.85 -4.37 -7.47
N HIS A 141 15.36 -3.40 -8.25
CA HIS A 141 16.21 -2.40 -8.90
C HIS A 141 16.91 -1.48 -7.90
N GLN A 142 16.22 -1.00 -6.86
CA GLN A 142 16.83 -0.13 -5.84
C GLN A 142 17.92 -0.86 -5.03
N THR A 143 17.68 -2.12 -4.68
CA THR A 143 18.66 -2.93 -3.92
C THR A 143 19.87 -3.29 -4.78
N SER A 144 19.66 -3.67 -6.04
CA SER A 144 20.75 -3.92 -6.99
C SER A 144 21.58 -2.66 -7.24
N VAL A 145 20.95 -1.50 -7.50
CA VAL A 145 21.67 -0.24 -7.73
C VAL A 145 22.47 0.18 -6.49
N ARG A 146 21.90 0.06 -5.28
CA ARG A 146 22.65 0.36 -4.04
C ARG A 146 23.83 -0.58 -3.83
N GLN A 147 23.67 -1.87 -4.15
CA GLN A 147 24.77 -2.83 -4.06
C GLN A 147 25.89 -2.50 -5.06
N HIS A 148 25.56 -2.26 -6.33
CA HIS A 148 26.55 -1.85 -7.33
C HIS A 148 27.24 -0.52 -6.99
N LEU A 149 26.49 0.46 -6.46
CA LEU A 149 27.05 1.73 -5.99
C LEU A 149 27.96 1.56 -4.77
N SER A 150 27.58 0.74 -3.79
CA SER A 150 28.39 0.53 -2.59
C SER A 150 29.70 -0.21 -2.92
N VAL A 151 29.66 -1.16 -3.86
CA VAL A 151 30.83 -1.88 -4.35
C VAL A 151 31.74 -0.93 -5.15
N GLY A 152 31.17 -0.10 -6.03
CA GLY A 152 31.92 0.90 -6.80
C GLY A 152 32.53 2.00 -5.93
N ALA A 153 31.78 2.50 -4.93
CA ALA A 153 32.25 3.54 -4.01
C ALA A 153 33.38 3.04 -3.12
N ASN A 154 33.29 1.82 -2.59
CA ASN A 154 34.35 1.24 -1.78
C ASN A 154 35.64 1.01 -2.60
N MET A 155 35.51 0.63 -3.88
CA MET A 155 36.63 0.47 -4.81
C MET A 155 37.34 1.80 -5.11
N VAL A 156 36.58 2.89 -5.29
CA VAL A 156 37.17 4.22 -5.51
C VAL A 156 37.81 4.77 -4.22
N MET A 157 37.15 4.62 -3.07
CA MET A 157 37.67 5.10 -1.79
C MET A 157 38.97 4.40 -1.37
N ALA A 158 39.09 3.09 -1.63
CA ALA A 158 40.34 2.36 -1.38
C ALA A 158 41.52 2.95 -2.16
N ARG A 159 41.32 3.28 -3.44
CA ARG A 159 42.33 3.90 -4.32
C ARG A 159 42.76 5.27 -3.84
N VAL A 160 41.79 6.12 -3.49
CA VAL A 160 42.08 7.47 -2.98
C VAL A 160 42.87 7.38 -1.67
N THR A 161 42.48 6.48 -0.77
CA THR A 161 43.13 6.31 0.53
C THR A 161 44.57 5.83 0.38
N ALA A 162 44.83 4.89 -0.52
CA ALA A 162 46.17 4.38 -0.74
C ALA A 162 47.06 5.33 -1.55
N PHE A 163 46.51 6.10 -2.49
CA PHE A 163 47.24 7.19 -3.12
C PHE A 163 47.74 8.20 -2.07
N ILE A 164 46.89 8.57 -1.13
CA ILE A 164 47.25 9.44 -0.01
C ILE A 164 48.34 8.78 0.85
N ALA A 165 48.20 7.50 1.19
CA ALA A 165 49.19 6.78 1.99
C ALA A 165 50.57 6.70 1.31
N VAL A 166 50.62 6.34 0.03
CA VAL A 166 51.87 6.27 -0.75
C VAL A 166 52.50 7.65 -0.91
N TYR A 167 51.68 8.69 -1.15
CA TYR A 167 52.16 10.07 -1.20
C TYR A 167 52.80 10.50 0.14
N PHE A 168 52.19 10.17 1.26
CA PHE A 168 52.74 10.47 2.59
C PHE A 168 54.02 9.69 2.88
N VAL A 169 54.10 8.41 2.50
CA VAL A 169 55.31 7.59 2.68
C VAL A 169 56.45 8.11 1.80
N ALA A 170 56.18 8.43 0.53
CA ALA A 170 57.15 9.04 -0.36
C ALA A 170 57.64 10.38 0.21
N ARG A 171 56.72 11.23 0.69
CA ARG A 171 57.07 12.50 1.34
C ARG A 171 58.01 12.31 2.53
N ASN A 172 57.70 11.37 3.43
CA ASN A 172 58.51 11.10 4.62
C ASN A 172 59.88 10.49 4.28
N LEU A 173 59.96 9.61 3.28
CA LEU A 173 61.23 9.03 2.83
C LEU A 173 62.15 10.08 2.20
N THR A 174 61.59 11.01 1.42
CA THR A 174 62.42 12.07 0.80
C THR A 174 62.78 13.21 1.76
N GLU A 175 62.08 13.36 2.88
CA GLU A 175 62.51 14.27 3.96
C GLU A 175 63.69 13.68 4.77
N ASN A 176 63.84 12.35 4.79
CA ASN A 176 64.88 11.63 5.51
C ASN A 176 66.17 11.36 4.68
N GLU A 177 66.10 11.35 3.35
CA GLU A 177 67.30 11.34 2.50
C GLU A 177 67.93 12.74 2.40
N THR A 178 68.84 12.99 3.33
CA THR A 178 69.71 14.17 3.49
C THR A 178 70.68 14.45 2.30
N THR A 179 70.40 13.96 1.09
CA THR A 179 71.18 14.24 -0.13
C THR A 179 70.73 15.51 -0.86
N VAL A 180 69.44 15.89 -0.75
CA VAL A 180 68.90 17.06 -1.48
C VAL A 180 69.38 18.39 -0.90
N ARG A 181 69.57 18.52 0.42
CA ARG A 181 70.13 19.75 1.03
C ARG A 181 71.55 20.06 0.58
N ARG A 182 72.36 19.04 0.24
CA ARG A 182 73.73 19.23 -0.25
C ARG A 182 73.77 19.57 -1.74
N ALA A 183 72.88 18.97 -2.55
CA ALA A 183 72.76 19.29 -3.98
C ALA A 183 72.16 20.68 -4.26
N VAL A 184 71.16 21.10 -3.48
CA VAL A 184 70.50 22.43 -3.60
C VAL A 184 71.44 23.57 -3.18
N GLN A 185 72.42 23.32 -2.31
CA GLN A 185 73.41 24.31 -1.89
C GLN A 185 74.49 24.59 -2.97
N GLN A 186 74.73 23.65 -3.91
CA GLN A 186 75.84 23.75 -4.89
C GLN A 186 75.42 24.08 -6.33
N ARG A 187 74.16 23.85 -6.73
CA ARG A 187 73.65 24.25 -8.06
C ARG A 187 72.23 24.79 -7.93
N GLY A 188 72.06 26.08 -8.26
CA GLY A 188 70.80 26.81 -8.46
C GLY A 188 69.51 26.08 -8.04
N GLY A 189 69.06 26.36 -6.82
CA GLY A 189 68.03 25.60 -6.10
C GLY A 189 66.63 25.52 -6.72
N LEU A 190 66.32 26.22 -7.81
CA LEU A 190 65.02 26.15 -8.48
C LEU A 190 64.92 24.96 -9.46
N LEU A 191 66.01 24.65 -10.15
CA LEU A 191 66.03 23.63 -11.20
C LEU A 191 66.10 22.22 -10.61
N VAL A 192 66.82 22.06 -9.51
CA VAL A 192 66.89 20.81 -8.74
C VAL A 192 65.52 20.50 -8.09
N MET A 193 64.81 21.50 -7.57
CA MET A 193 63.50 21.30 -6.95
C MET A 193 62.44 20.82 -7.95
N LEU A 194 62.48 21.34 -9.19
CA LEU A 194 61.57 20.92 -10.27
C LEU A 194 61.83 19.47 -10.69
N ILE A 195 63.11 19.09 -10.86
CA ILE A 195 63.46 17.71 -11.26
C ILE A 195 63.03 16.69 -10.19
N PHE A 196 63.23 16.98 -8.90
CA PHE A 196 62.79 16.07 -7.83
C PHE A 196 61.27 16.07 -7.61
N ALA A 197 60.56 17.16 -7.96
CA ALA A 197 59.10 17.17 -7.95
C ALA A 197 58.53 16.22 -9.02
N ASP A 198 59.18 16.16 -10.18
CA ASP A 198 58.83 15.23 -11.25
C ASP A 198 59.06 13.77 -10.82
N GLU A 199 60.19 13.45 -10.18
CA GLU A 199 60.45 12.08 -9.69
C GLU A 199 59.43 11.61 -8.64
N ARG A 200 58.97 12.51 -7.76
CA ARG A 200 57.94 12.22 -6.76
C ARG A 200 56.56 12.02 -7.40
N MET A 201 56.21 12.83 -8.40
CA MET A 201 54.99 12.62 -9.17
C MET A 201 55.04 11.32 -9.97
N VAL A 202 56.18 10.99 -10.57
CA VAL A 202 56.37 9.77 -11.35
C VAL A 202 56.32 8.53 -10.45
N ALA A 203 56.94 8.56 -9.27
CA ALA A 203 56.84 7.47 -8.29
C ALA A 203 55.41 7.31 -7.75
N GLY A 204 54.71 8.41 -7.46
CA GLY A 204 53.30 8.40 -7.05
C GLY A 204 52.37 7.88 -8.15
N LEU A 205 52.61 8.27 -9.40
CA LEU A 205 51.88 7.79 -10.57
C LEU A 205 52.14 6.30 -10.82
N GLY A 206 53.41 5.86 -10.74
CA GLY A 206 53.79 4.46 -10.86
C GLY A 206 53.17 3.59 -9.79
N GLY A 207 53.19 4.04 -8.53
CA GLY A 207 52.52 3.36 -7.41
C GLY A 207 51.00 3.29 -7.62
N ALA A 208 50.38 4.36 -8.10
CA ALA A 208 48.95 4.37 -8.43
C ALA A 208 48.60 3.38 -9.55
N ILE A 209 49.41 3.29 -10.61
CA ILE A 209 49.21 2.36 -11.72
C ILE A 209 49.37 0.91 -11.26
N VAL A 210 50.42 0.60 -10.50
CA VAL A 210 50.65 -0.76 -9.99
C VAL A 210 49.53 -1.18 -9.04
N MET A 211 49.11 -0.29 -8.15
CA MET A 211 47.98 -0.56 -7.26
C MET A 211 46.67 -0.73 -8.04
N MET A 212 46.47 0.04 -9.11
CA MET A 212 45.31 -0.09 -10.01
C MET A 212 45.28 -1.48 -10.69
N VAL A 213 46.43 -2.01 -11.12
CA VAL A 213 46.55 -3.34 -11.70
C VAL A 213 46.27 -4.43 -10.67
N ILE A 214 46.89 -4.35 -9.48
CA ILE A 214 46.68 -5.32 -8.40
C ILE A 214 45.22 -5.37 -7.98
N GLU A 215 44.57 -4.21 -7.81
CA GLU A 215 43.15 -4.16 -7.51
C GLU A 215 42.29 -4.73 -8.63
N MET A 216 42.61 -4.47 -9.91
CA MET A 216 41.83 -5.02 -11.01
C MET A 216 41.89 -6.55 -11.04
N VAL A 217 43.07 -7.12 -10.79
CA VAL A 217 43.28 -8.58 -10.69
C VAL A 217 42.53 -9.17 -9.49
N LEU A 218 42.59 -8.51 -8.32
CA LEU A 218 41.82 -8.91 -7.14
C LEU A 218 40.30 -8.77 -7.36
N PHE A 219 39.87 -7.79 -8.15
CA PHE A 219 38.47 -7.58 -8.46
C PHE A 219 37.93 -8.66 -9.42
N ILE A 220 38.68 -9.00 -10.46
CA ILE A 220 38.33 -10.09 -11.40
C ILE A 220 38.27 -11.43 -10.67
N THR A 221 39.24 -11.73 -9.82
CA THR A 221 39.26 -12.99 -9.05
C THR A 221 38.13 -13.05 -8.02
N ARG A 222 37.79 -11.93 -7.36
CA ARG A 222 36.64 -11.86 -6.44
C ARG A 222 35.30 -11.94 -7.19
N ALA A 223 35.17 -11.30 -8.35
CA ALA A 223 33.98 -11.36 -9.21
C ALA A 223 33.76 -12.79 -9.72
N ALA A 224 34.81 -13.47 -10.18
CA ALA A 224 34.76 -14.87 -10.60
C ALA A 224 34.33 -15.81 -9.47
N LYS A 225 34.78 -15.55 -8.23
CA LYS A 225 34.30 -16.32 -7.05
C LYS A 225 32.84 -16.07 -6.71
N PHE A 226 32.35 -14.83 -6.82
CA PHE A 226 30.93 -14.53 -6.57
C PHE A 226 30.02 -15.18 -7.62
N GLU A 227 30.43 -15.20 -8.89
CA GLU A 227 29.69 -15.86 -9.97
C GLU A 227 29.56 -17.37 -9.74
N SER A 228 30.60 -18.02 -9.19
CA SER A 228 30.53 -19.45 -8.81
C SER A 228 29.53 -19.74 -7.69
N ILE A 229 29.42 -18.84 -6.70
CA ILE A 229 28.51 -18.99 -5.56
C ILE A 229 27.06 -18.72 -5.98
N GLU A 230 26.84 -17.78 -6.89
CA GLU A 230 25.50 -17.50 -7.42
C GLU A 230 24.97 -18.66 -8.28
N GLN A 231 25.83 -19.31 -9.06
CA GLN A 231 25.46 -20.53 -9.80
C GLN A 231 25.06 -21.67 -8.87
N ASP A 232 25.76 -21.88 -7.75
CA ASP A 232 25.41 -22.92 -6.78
C ASP A 232 24.11 -22.62 -6.02
N GLN A 233 23.83 -21.35 -5.71
CA GLN A 233 22.54 -20.96 -5.12
C GLN A 233 21.35 -21.13 -6.10
N ARG A 234 21.56 -20.91 -7.40
CA ARG A 234 20.53 -21.16 -8.42
C ARG A 234 20.25 -22.65 -8.59
N LYS A 235 21.25 -23.53 -8.47
CA LYS A 235 21.05 -24.99 -8.49
C LYS A 235 20.24 -25.49 -7.30
N HIS A 236 20.45 -24.98 -6.10
CA HIS A 236 19.69 -25.39 -4.91
C HIS A 236 18.23 -24.92 -4.88
N LYS A 237 17.90 -23.80 -5.54
CA LYS A 237 16.52 -23.29 -5.64
C LYS A 237 15.65 -24.01 -6.67
N GLY A 238 16.22 -24.80 -7.57
CA GLY A 238 15.47 -25.55 -8.59
C GLY A 238 14.96 -26.93 -8.14
N VAL A 239 15.20 -27.31 -6.87
CA VAL A 239 14.89 -28.66 -6.34
C VAL A 239 13.69 -28.65 -5.37
N PHE A 240 13.01 -27.51 -5.20
CA PHE A 240 11.78 -27.41 -4.39
C PHE A 240 10.64 -26.78 -5.19
#